data_AF-A0A372UEM4-F1
#
_entry.id   AF-A0A372UEM4-F1
#
_cell.length_a   1.000
_cell.length_b   1.000
_cell.length_c   1.000
_cell.angle_alpha   90.00
_cell.angle_beta   90.00
_cell.angle_gamma   90.00
#
_symmetry.space_group_name_H-M   'P 1'
#
loop_
_entity.id
_entity.type
_entity.pdbx_description
1 polymer ?
#
loop_
_entity_poly.entity_id
_entity_poly.type
_entity_poly.pdbx_seq_one_letter_code
_entity_poly.pdbx_strand_id
1 'polypeptide(L)' 'MKYPGWVFSPEQIYETVWKQSVAGCEHAIYNVICQLRRKLKNSDLIQTMVWKGYRFVEEEVTPGTE' A
#
# COMPACT_ATOMS: atom_id res chain seq x y z
N MET A 1 12.07 9.18 0.96
CA MET A 1 10.60 8.96 0.89
C MET A 1 10.00 9.00 2.30
N LYS A 2 8.71 9.35 2.45
CA LYS A 2 8.15 9.80 3.73
C LYS A 2 7.63 8.69 4.67
N TYR A 3 7.61 7.40 4.28
CA TYR A 3 6.99 6.34 5.09
C TYR A 3 7.60 4.92 4.89
N PRO A 4 8.91 4.69 5.08
CA PRO A 4 9.45 3.34 5.06
C PRO A 4 8.93 2.54 6.27
N GLY A 5 8.22 1.45 6.02
CA GLY A 5 7.81 0.52 7.09
C GLY A 5 6.50 0.84 7.82
N TRP A 6 5.79 1.89 7.46
CA TRP A 6 4.52 2.23 8.10
C TRP A 6 3.38 1.36 7.56
N VAL A 7 2.56 0.85 8.49
CA VAL A 7 1.31 0.14 8.16
C VAL A 7 0.18 1.16 8.22
N PHE A 8 -0.52 1.33 7.12
CA PHE A 8 -1.67 2.21 7.01
C PHE A 8 -2.96 1.38 7.01
N SER A 9 -3.93 1.79 7.81
CA SER A 9 -5.27 1.21 7.73
C SER A 9 -5.95 1.63 6.41
N PRO A 10 -6.93 0.86 5.90
CA PRO A 10 -7.69 1.23 4.70
C PRO A 10 -8.30 2.63 4.81
N GLU A 11 -8.82 2.99 5.98
CA GLU A 11 -9.43 4.29 6.26
C GLU A 11 -8.39 5.40 6.17
N GLN A 12 -7.19 5.21 6.76
CA GLN A 12 -6.12 6.20 6.71
C GLN A 12 -5.63 6.45 5.28
N ILE A 13 -5.53 5.40 4.46
CA ILE A 13 -5.16 5.53 3.04
C ILE A 13 -6.24 6.32 2.31
N TYR A 14 -7.51 5.97 2.55
CA TYR A 14 -8.63 6.63 1.90
C TYR A 14 -8.71 8.12 2.27
N GLU A 15 -8.61 8.43 3.56
CA GLU A 15 -8.60 9.79 4.07
C GLU A 15 -7.41 10.58 3.54
N THR A 16 -6.22 9.99 3.48
CA THR A 16 -5.03 10.69 2.99
C THR A 16 -5.10 10.99 1.48
N VAL A 17 -5.59 10.04 0.68
CA VAL A 17 -5.61 10.16 -0.79
C VAL A 17 -6.83 10.94 -1.27
N TRP A 18 -8.02 10.63 -0.73
CA TRP A 18 -9.27 11.25 -1.13
C TRP A 18 -9.70 12.43 -0.22
N LYS A 19 -9.00 12.69 0.89
CA LYS A 19 -9.30 13.80 1.83
C LYS A 19 -10.74 13.77 2.38
N GLN A 20 -11.31 12.58 2.46
CA GLN A 20 -12.65 12.34 2.96
C GLN A 20 -12.66 11.11 3.87
N SER A 21 -13.48 11.16 4.92
CA SER A 21 -13.71 10.02 5.81
C SER A 21 -14.98 9.32 5.37
N VAL A 22 -14.85 8.08 4.90
CA VAL A 22 -16.00 7.23 4.54
C VAL A 22 -15.84 5.90 5.25
N ALA A 23 -16.89 5.45 5.92
CA ALA A 23 -16.96 4.12 6.52
C ALA A 23 -17.17 3.07 5.42
N GLY A 24 -16.46 1.94 5.49
CA GLY A 24 -16.60 0.83 4.52
C GLY A 24 -15.75 0.97 3.24
N CYS A 25 -14.65 1.73 3.28
CA CYS A 25 -13.76 1.93 2.12
C CYS A 25 -12.86 0.73 1.79
N GLU A 26 -12.94 -0.36 2.55
CA GLU A 26 -12.06 -1.52 2.41
C GLU A 26 -12.07 -2.09 0.98
N HIS A 27 -13.25 -2.19 0.36
CA HIS A 27 -13.39 -2.67 -1.01
C HIS A 27 -12.77 -1.71 -2.04
N ALA A 28 -12.93 -0.39 -1.84
CA ALA A 28 -12.36 0.61 -2.72
C ALA A 28 -10.82 0.57 -2.65
N ILE A 29 -10.27 0.50 -1.43
CA ILE A 29 -8.83 0.38 -1.20
C ILE A 29 -8.31 -0.92 -1.79
N TYR A 30 -8.96 -2.06 -1.54
CA TYR A 30 -8.55 -3.34 -2.11
C TYR A 30 -8.47 -3.29 -3.64
N ASN A 31 -9.48 -2.71 -4.30
CA ASN A 31 -9.50 -2.57 -5.76
C ASN A 31 -8.35 -1.68 -6.26
N VAL A 32 -8.11 -0.54 -5.62
CA VAL A 32 -7.00 0.37 -5.95
C VAL A 32 -5.65 -0.34 -5.78
N ILE A 33 -5.45 -1.07 -4.68
CA ILE A 33 -4.21 -1.82 -4.41
C ILE A 33 -4.00 -2.91 -5.45
N CYS A 34 -5.05 -3.65 -5.84
CA CYS A 34 -4.98 -4.63 -6.92
C CYS A 34 -4.60 -3.98 -8.26
N GLN A 35 -5.17 -2.82 -8.59
CA GLN A 35 -4.81 -2.09 -9.81
C GLN A 35 -3.38 -1.57 -9.78
N LEU A 36 -2.92 -1.05 -8.63
CA LEU A 36 -1.54 -0.61 -8.44
C LEU A 36 -0.56 -1.77 -8.63
N ARG A 37 -0.79 -2.92 -7.99
CA ARG A 37 0.04 -4.13 -8.17
C ARG A 37 0.12 -4.55 -9.64
N ARG A 38 -1.02 -4.52 -10.36
CA ARG A 38 -1.06 -4.84 -11.79
C ARG A 38 -0.28 -3.84 -12.64
N LYS A 39 -0.35 -2.55 -12.32
CA LYS A 39 0.34 -1.49 -13.06
C LYS A 39 1.84 -1.47 -12.79
N LEU A 40 2.23 -1.65 -11.53
CA LEU A 40 3.62 -1.62 -11.10
C LEU A 40 4.39 -2.88 -11.51
N LYS A 41 3.70 -3.98 -11.87
CA LYS A 41 4.27 -5.33 -12.11
C LYS A 41 5.09 -5.92 -10.96
N ASN A 42 5.41 -5.13 -9.93
CA ASN A 42 6.06 -5.54 -8.70
C ASN A 42 5.00 -5.62 -7.60
N SER A 43 4.54 -6.84 -7.33
CA SER A 43 3.58 -7.13 -6.25
C SER A 43 4.14 -6.83 -4.87
N ASP A 44 5.46 -6.80 -4.75
CA ASP A 44 6.17 -6.86 -3.47
C ASP A 44 6.35 -5.47 -2.84
N LEU A 45 6.11 -4.42 -3.61
CA LEU A 45 6.12 -3.02 -3.16
C LEU A 45 5.00 -2.71 -2.16
N ILE A 46 3.90 -3.46 -2.20
CA ILE A 46 2.75 -3.25 -1.33
C ILE A 46 2.45 -4.56 -0.59
N GLN A 47 2.86 -4.62 0.67
CA GLN A 47 2.62 -5.76 1.54
C GLN A 47 1.28 -5.62 2.24
N THR A 48 0.42 -6.64 2.14
CA THR A 48 -0.83 -6.70 2.90
C THR A 48 -0.55 -7.34 4.26
N MET A 49 -0.77 -6.58 5.34
CA MET A 49 -0.67 -7.06 6.71
C MET A 49 -2.07 -7.45 7.18
N VAL A 50 -2.34 -8.76 7.24
CA VAL A 50 -3.64 -9.30 7.68
C VAL A 50 -3.98 -8.70 9.05
N TRP A 51 -5.20 -8.17 9.18
CA TRP A 51 -5.72 -7.49 10.39
C TRP A 51 -5.12 -6.11 10.73
N LYS A 52 -4.13 -5.60 9.99
CA LYS A 52 -3.52 -4.28 10.26
C LYS A 52 -3.62 -3.28 9.12
N GLY A 53 -3.65 -3.73 7.86
CA GLY A 53 -3.76 -2.86 6.68
C GLY A 53 -2.65 -3.08 5.65
N TYR A 54 -2.14 -2.02 5.05
CA TYR A 54 -1.18 -2.08 3.95
C TYR A 54 0.11 -1.35 4.31
N ARG A 55 1.24 -1.96 3.93
CA ARG A 55 2.57 -1.40 4.10
C ARG A 55 3.22 -1.22 2.74
N PHE A 56 3.84 -0.07 2.53
CA PHE A 56 4.74 0.13 1.40
C PHE A 56 6.14 -0.35 1.78
N VAL A 57 6.70 -1.21 0.94
CA VAL A 57 8.08 -1.69 1.04
C VAL A 57 8.81 -1.00 -0.11
N GLU A 58 9.81 -0.18 0.22
CA GLU A 58 10.75 0.25 -0.81
C GLU A 58 11.53 -1.00 -1.21
N GLU A 59 11.50 -1.31 -2.51
CA GLU A 59 12.43 -2.27 -3.09
C GLU A 59 13.81 -1.69 -2.84
N GLU A 60 14.48 -2.17 -1.79
CA GLU A 60 15.91 -1.96 -1.66
C GLU A 60 16.49 -2.63 -2.91
N VAL A 61 16.89 -1.80 -3.87
CA VAL A 61 17.81 -2.20 -4.93
C VAL A 61 19.02 -2.73 -4.19
N THR A 62 19.10 -4.04 -3.98
CA THR A 62 20.30 -4.70 -3.50
C THR A 62 21.37 -4.42 -4.54
N PRO A 63 22.37 -3.56 -4.26
CA PRO A 63 23.47 -3.37 -5.17
C PRO A 63 24.38 -4.58 -5.00
N GLY A 64 24.36 -5.49 -5.97
CA GLY A 64 25.44 -6.46 -6.17
C GLY A 64 25.29 -7.77 -5.40
N THR A 65 24.79 -8.78 -6.12
CA THR A 65 25.44 -10.09 -6.06
C THR A 65 25.81 -10.44 -7.50
N GLU A 66 26.93 -9.88 -7.96
CA GLU A 66 27.72 -10.42 -9.08
C GLU A 66 28.59 -11.57 -8.58
#